data_AF-A0A7C6PJ24-F1
#
_entry.id   AF-A0A7C6PJ24-F1
#
_cell.length_a   1.000
_cell.length_b   1.000
_cell.length_c   1.000
_cell.angle_alpha   90.00
_cell.angle_beta   90.00
_cell.angle_gamma   90.00
#
_symmetry.space_group_name_H-M   'P 1'
#
loop_
_entity.id
_entity.type
_entity.pdbx_description
1 polymer ?
#
loop_
_entity_poly.entity_id
_entity_poly.type
_entity_poly.pdbx_seq_one_letter_code
_entity_poly.pdbx_strand_id
1 'polypeptide(L)' 'MAPGDGANKIAESSTSIIYKDGEIIELLAYKIGGNNYFKLRDIGKVFDFAVTWDGKTQTIGIDTSLGYDTETEY' A
#
# COMPACT_ATOMS: atom_id res chain seq x y z
N MET A 1 -20.70 -8.08 -13.94
CA MET A 1 -19.39 -7.42 -13.77
C MET A 1 -19.09 -6.67 -15.05
N ALA A 2 -18.98 -5.35 -15.00
CA ALA A 2 -18.52 -4.61 -16.18
C ALA A 2 -17.05 -4.99 -16.47
N PRO A 3 -16.68 -5.32 -17.72
CA PRO A 3 -15.29 -5.53 -18.08
C PRO A 3 -14.53 -4.22 -17.86
N GLY A 4 -13.36 -4.29 -17.21
CA GLY A 4 -12.50 -3.11 -17.08
C GLY A 4 -12.12 -2.62 -18.47
N ASP A 5 -12.10 -1.30 -18.68
CA ASP A 5 -12.01 -0.64 -20.00
C ASP A 5 -10.73 -0.91 -20.82
N GLY A 6 -9.86 -1.83 -20.39
CA GLY A 6 -8.65 -2.25 -21.12
C GLY A 6 -7.60 -1.15 -21.34
N ALA A 7 -7.87 0.07 -20.88
CA ALA A 7 -7.00 1.22 -21.05
C ALA A 7 -5.87 1.21 -20.02
N ASN A 8 -4.63 1.34 -20.51
CA ASN A 8 -3.47 1.60 -19.66
C ASN A 8 -3.71 2.88 -18.87
N LYS A 9 -3.90 2.74 -17.56
CA LYS A 9 -3.91 3.87 -16.64
C LYS A 9 -2.45 4.18 -16.30
N ILE A 10 -1.97 5.34 -16.75
CA ILE A 10 -0.65 5.83 -16.38
C ILE A 10 -0.68 6.13 -14.89
N ALA A 11 0.15 5.44 -14.14
CA ALA A 11 0.39 5.73 -12.73
C ALA A 11 1.40 6.88 -12.66
N GLU A 12 0.93 8.07 -12.34
CA GLU A 12 1.82 9.22 -12.12
C GLU A 12 2.31 9.18 -10.67
N SER A 13 3.59 9.41 -10.44
CA SER A 13 4.11 9.56 -9.07
C SER A 13 3.45 10.77 -8.42
N SER A 14 2.76 10.57 -7.31
CA SER A 14 2.13 11.65 -6.56
C SER A 14 3.21 12.45 -5.83
N THR A 15 3.17 13.78 -5.95
CA THR A 15 4.02 14.71 -5.20
C THR A 15 3.38 15.16 -3.88
N SER A 16 2.33 14.45 -3.43
CA SER A 16 1.59 14.82 -2.24
C SER A 16 2.43 14.59 -0.99
N ILE A 17 2.58 15.65 -0.17
CA ILE A 17 3.25 15.57 1.12
C ILE A 17 2.33 14.83 2.10
N ILE A 18 2.86 13.81 2.77
CA ILE A 18 2.10 13.00 3.72
C ILE A 18 2.65 13.26 5.11
N TYR A 19 1.73 13.46 6.04
CA TYR A 19 2.04 13.72 7.44
C TYR A 19 1.58 12.53 8.28
N LYS A 20 2.46 12.03 9.13
CA LYS A 20 2.13 11.12 10.23
C LYS A 20 2.46 11.83 11.54
N ASP A 21 1.47 11.96 12.42
CA ASP A 21 1.63 12.58 13.75
C ASP A 21 2.29 13.99 13.71
N GLY A 22 2.11 14.72 12.60
CA GLY A 22 2.70 16.04 12.37
C GLY A 22 4.08 16.03 11.71
N GLU A 23 4.71 14.87 11.52
CA GLU A 23 5.97 14.71 10.81
C GLU A 23 5.77 14.32 9.35
N ILE A 24 6.59 14.87 8.46
CA ILE A 24 6.57 14.53 7.03
C ILE A 24 7.21 13.16 6.85
N ILE A 25 6.48 12.25 6.19
CA ILE A 25 6.99 10.93 5.83
C ILE A 25 7.06 10.79 4.31
N GLU A 26 8.12 10.15 3.83
CA GLU A 26 8.31 9.83 2.42
C GLU A 26 7.62 8.50 2.09
N LEU A 27 6.46 8.57 1.44
CA LEU A 27 5.74 7.41 0.92
C LEU A 27 5.59 7.54 -0.59
N LEU A 28 5.89 6.45 -1.29
CA LEU A 28 5.66 6.36 -2.73
C LEU A 28 4.16 6.18 -2.98
N ALA A 29 3.48 7.27 -3.37
CA ALA A 29 2.12 7.21 -3.84
C ALA A 29 2.04 7.31 -5.36
N TYR A 30 1.05 6.65 -5.94
CA TYR A 30 0.73 6.70 -7.35
C TYR A 30 -0.67 7.27 -7.53
N LYS A 31 -0.78 8.31 -8.36
CA LYS A 31 -2.06 8.91 -8.70
C LYS A 31 -2.63 8.20 -9.92
N ILE A 32 -3.78 7.57 -9.74
CA ILE A 32 -4.47 6.82 -10.79
C ILE A 32 -5.94 7.25 -10.79
N GLY A 33 -6.41 7.86 -11.88
CA GLY A 33 -7.81 8.27 -12.03
C GLY A 33 -8.30 9.26 -10.97
N GLY A 34 -7.41 10.14 -10.47
CA GLY A 34 -7.74 11.14 -9.44
C GLY A 34 -7.59 10.67 -7.99
N ASN A 35 -7.36 9.38 -7.75
CA ASN A 35 -7.12 8.82 -6.42
C ASN A 35 -5.62 8.57 -6.19
N ASN A 36 -5.19 8.64 -4.94
CA ASN A 36 -3.83 8.27 -4.52
C ASN A 36 -3.80 6.83 -4.03
N TYR A 37 -2.87 6.04 -4.54
CA TYR A 37 -2.64 4.65 -4.17
C TYR A 37 -1.27 4.50 -3.53
N PHE A 38 -1.20 3.73 -2.45
CA PHE A 38 0.02 3.48 -1.69
C PHE A 38 0.33 1.99 -1.69
N LYS A 39 1.61 1.65 -1.57
CA LYS A 39 2.01 0.28 -1.25
C LYS A 39 1.56 -0.03 0.18
N LEU A 40 0.68 -1.02 0.33
CA LEU A 40 0.13 -1.40 1.63
C LEU A 40 1.22 -1.77 2.65
N ARG A 41 2.29 -2.45 2.20
CA ARG A 41 3.43 -2.80 3.07
C ARG A 41 4.20 -1.58 3.57
N ASP A 42 4.34 -0.53 2.76
CA ASP A 42 4.99 0.72 3.18
C ASP A 42 4.17 1.40 4.27
N ILE A 43 2.83 1.37 4.15
CA ILE A 43 1.92 1.82 5.20
C ILE A 43 2.06 0.94 6.46
N GLY A 44 2.12 -0.38 6.31
CA GLY A 44 2.39 -1.32 7.41
C GLY A 44 3.65 -0.96 8.20
N LYS A 45 4.75 -0.64 7.49
CA LYS A 45 6.00 -0.20 8.12
C LYS A 45 5.88 1.13 8.84
N VAL A 46 5.15 2.09 8.26
CA VAL A 46 4.96 3.42 8.83
C VAL A 46 4.11 3.40 10.10
N PHE A 47 3.07 2.56 10.13
CA PHE A 47 2.10 2.44 11.24
C PHE A 47 2.35 1.24 12.14
N ASP A 48 3.42 0.49 11.89
CA ASP A 48 3.85 -0.69 12.64
C ASP A 48 2.77 -1.78 12.77
N PHE A 49 2.22 -2.21 11.63
CA PHE A 49 1.30 -3.35 11.56
C PHE A 49 1.79 -4.41 10.58
N ALA A 50 1.47 -5.67 10.89
CA ALA A 50 1.80 -6.80 10.04
C ALA A 50 0.87 -6.89 8.83
N VAL A 51 1.47 -7.13 7.67
CA VAL A 51 0.77 -7.45 6.42
C VAL A 51 1.27 -8.80 5.94
N THR A 52 0.38 -9.78 5.87
CA THR A 52 0.72 -11.16 5.49
C THR A 52 -0.01 -11.57 4.22
N TRP A 53 0.59 -12.47 3.46
CA TRP A 53 -0.06 -13.11 2.31
C TRP A 53 -0.42 -14.55 2.63
N ASP A 54 -1.71 -14.88 2.54
CA ASP A 54 -2.17 -16.26 2.62
C ASP A 54 -2.31 -16.82 1.19
N GLY A 55 -1.30 -17.57 0.75
CA GLY A 55 -1.28 -18.16 -0.58
C GLY A 55 -2.32 -19.26 -0.83
N LYS A 56 -2.94 -19.81 0.22
CA LYS A 56 -3.98 -20.85 0.10
C LYS A 56 -5.33 -20.26 -0.29
N THR A 57 -5.69 -19.15 0.35
CA THR A 57 -6.96 -18.43 0.14
C THR A 57 -6.81 -17.27 -0.82
N GLN A 58 -5.57 -16.93 -1.21
CA GLN A 58 -5.23 -15.78 -2.04
C GLN A 58 -5.68 -14.46 -1.39
N THR A 59 -5.52 -14.34 -0.07
CA THR A 59 -5.95 -13.17 0.70
C THR A 59 -4.78 -12.44 1.34
N ILE A 60 -4.98 -11.15 1.57
CA ILE A 60 -4.08 -10.32 2.36
C ILE A 60 -4.63 -10.28 3.79
N GLY A 61 -3.81 -10.68 4.76
CA GLY A 61 -4.06 -10.50 6.17
C GLY A 61 -3.47 -9.17 6.65
N ILE A 62 -4.23 -8.45 7.49
CA ILE A 62 -3.74 -7.27 8.21
C ILE A 62 -3.91 -7.57 9.69
N ASP A 63 -2.82 -7.54 10.44
CA ASP A 63 -2.84 -7.70 11.89
C ASP A 63 -2.21 -6.46 12.53
N THR A 64 -3.04 -5.68 13.22
CA THR A 64 -2.63 -4.45 13.91
C THR A 64 -2.14 -4.72 15.33
N SER A 65 -2.20 -5.96 15.80
CA SER A 65 -1.68 -6.38 17.12
C SER A 65 -0.23 -6.86 17.02
N LEU A 66 0.23 -7.16 15.80
CA LEU A 66 1.59 -7.54 15.47
C LEU A 66 2.28 -6.37 14.75
N GLY A 67 3.54 -6.10 15.11
CA GLY A 67 4.36 -5.10 14.45
C GLY A 67 4.68 -5.46 12.99
N TYR A 68 5.25 -4.52 12.26
CA TYR A 68 5.65 -4.77 10.87
C TYR A 68 6.72 -5.86 10.80
N ASP A 69 6.39 -6.98 10.16
CA ASP A 69 7.34 -8.05 9.88
C ASP A 69 7.92 -7.87 8.48
N THR A 70 9.25 -7.75 8.41
CA THR A 70 9.96 -7.77 7.13
C THR A 70 9.91 -9.21 6.63
N GLU A 71 9.01 -9.49 5.69
CA GLU A 71 9.01 -10.75 4.98
C GLU A 71 10.40 -10.95 4.36
N THR A 72 11.18 -11.87 4.92
CA THR A 72 12.44 -12.32 4.32
C THR A 72 12.08 -12.96 2.99
N GLU A 73 12.47 -12.32 1.90
CA GLU A 73 12.38 -12.88 0.54
C GLU A 73 12.98 -14.31 0.55
N TYR A 74 12.19 -15.27 0.07
CA TYR A 74 12.62 -16.65 -0.18
C TYR A 74 12.76 -16.89 -1.69
#